data_AF-A0A916SVS8-F1
#
_entry.id   AF-A0A916SVS8-F1
#
_cell.length_a   1.000
_cell.length_b   1.000
_cell.length_c   1.000
_cell.angle_alpha   90.00
_cell.angle_beta   90.00
_cell.angle_gamma   90.00
#
_symmetry.space_group_name_H-M   'P 1'
#
loop_
_entity.id
_entity.type
_entity.pdbx_description
1 polymer ?
#
loop_
_entity_poly.entity_id
_entity_poly.type
_entity_poly.pdbx_seq_one_letter_code
_entity_poly.pdbx_strand_id
1 'polypeptide(L)'
;MSEASPHGFIARHGLWTEEQHAAADAIAQQVKDKRFKTIRVSVADPQGKLRGKTLLPRTFLSTLTNALDFSSAQFNFDSGENIAFNPFTKGGSLDMAEMEGFPDLVLVPDPLTFHELPWSPGTGWILGDMYFNDGTPAPFDARHKLKKVVAELASESMEYVAGLEIEFYLTRIVDPKLAPEDSGTLGSPPAPPVVETIGKGYAYQSEVQMDGIDDFLGTVADYTVSGSTCRCAPWRTNSVPASSSSPST
;
A
#
# COMPACT_ATOMS: atom_id res chain seq x y z
N MET A 1 -21.02 31.95 -24.35
CA MET A 1 -19.83 31.56 -23.58
C MET A 1 -19.97 30.09 -23.29
N SER A 2 -19.28 29.20 -24.03
CA SER A 2 -19.33 27.77 -23.71
C SER A 2 -18.41 27.56 -22.51
N GLU A 3 -18.93 27.03 -21.41
CA GLU A 3 -18.08 26.54 -20.33
C GLU A 3 -17.17 25.46 -20.94
N ALA A 4 -15.85 25.61 -20.75
CA ALA A 4 -14.91 24.58 -21.14
C ALA A 4 -15.27 23.31 -20.34
N SER A 5 -15.50 22.21 -21.04
CA SER A 5 -15.75 20.92 -20.39
C SER A 5 -14.57 20.58 -19.48
N PRO A 6 -14.79 20.08 -18.25
CA PRO A 6 -13.71 19.74 -17.34
C PRO A 6 -12.71 18.79 -18.02
N HIS A 7 -11.44 19.21 -18.12
CA HIS A 7 -10.40 18.40 -18.77
C HIS A 7 -9.84 17.36 -17.79
N GLY A 8 -9.75 16.10 -18.23
CA GLY A 8 -9.20 14.98 -17.44
C GLY A 8 -10.26 14.12 -16.76
N PHE A 9 -9.87 12.89 -16.37
CA PHE A 9 -10.76 11.94 -15.69
C PHE A 9 -11.26 12.49 -14.36
N ILE A 10 -10.35 13.03 -13.55
CA ILE A 10 -10.66 13.51 -12.19
C ILE A 10 -11.70 14.64 -12.24
N ALA A 11 -11.48 15.65 -13.10
CA ALA A 11 -12.37 16.79 -13.20
C ALA A 11 -13.71 16.42 -13.86
N ARG A 12 -13.71 15.50 -14.83
CA ARG A 12 -14.94 15.01 -15.49
C ARG A 12 -15.89 14.32 -14.51
N HIS A 13 -15.34 13.59 -13.55
CA HIS A 13 -16.12 12.82 -12.56
C HIS A 13 -16.22 13.51 -11.19
N GLY A 14 -15.62 14.70 -11.01
CA GLY A 14 -15.70 15.46 -9.76
C GLY A 14 -15.11 14.73 -8.55
N LEU A 15 -13.97 14.03 -8.74
CA LEU A 15 -13.47 13.05 -7.77
C LEU A 15 -12.63 13.65 -6.63
N TRP A 16 -12.20 14.90 -6.75
CA TRP A 16 -11.36 15.56 -5.76
C TRP A 16 -12.08 16.73 -5.09
N THR A 17 -11.77 16.93 -3.81
CA THR A 17 -12.13 18.14 -3.08
C THR A 17 -11.23 19.31 -3.49
N GLU A 18 -11.62 20.54 -3.12
CA GLU A 18 -10.77 21.73 -3.29
C GLU A 18 -9.41 21.57 -2.60
N GLU A 19 -9.38 20.93 -1.43
CA GLU A 19 -8.13 20.65 -0.70
C GLU A 19 -7.23 19.69 -1.48
N GLN A 20 -7.80 18.64 -2.07
CA GLN A 20 -7.06 17.71 -2.93
C GLN A 20 -6.52 18.39 -4.20
N HIS A 21 -7.30 19.30 -4.81
CA HIS A 21 -6.82 20.11 -5.93
C HIS A 21 -5.62 21.00 -5.54
N ALA A 22 -5.72 21.73 -4.43
CA ALA A 22 -4.62 22.56 -3.93
C ALA A 22 -3.37 21.72 -3.60
N ALA A 23 -3.55 20.55 -2.99
CA ALA A 23 -2.46 19.62 -2.70
C ALA A 23 -1.82 19.06 -3.98
N ALA A 24 -2.61 18.74 -5.01
CA ALA A 24 -2.10 18.28 -6.30
C ALA A 24 -1.25 19.34 -6.99
N ASP A 25 -1.65 20.61 -6.96
CA ASP A 25 -0.86 21.72 -7.49
C ASP A 25 0.47 21.88 -6.75
N ALA A 26 0.44 21.78 -5.41
CA ALA A 26 1.64 21.82 -4.59
C ALA A 26 2.58 20.65 -4.90
N ILE A 27 2.06 19.43 -5.07
CA ILE A 27 2.85 18.26 -5.48
C ILE A 27 3.43 18.45 -6.86
N ALA A 28 2.67 18.97 -7.81
CA ALA A 28 3.14 19.21 -9.17
C ALA A 28 4.33 20.18 -9.18
N GLN A 29 4.30 21.19 -8.31
CA GLN A 29 5.43 22.11 -8.12
C GLN A 29 6.61 21.41 -7.43
N GLN A 30 6.37 20.65 -6.36
CA GLN A 30 7.41 19.86 -5.69
C GLN A 30 8.10 18.88 -6.63
N VAL A 31 7.37 18.24 -7.54
CA VAL A 31 7.93 17.27 -8.50
C VAL A 31 8.79 17.94 -9.57
N LYS A 32 8.51 19.21 -9.89
CA LYS A 32 9.35 20.02 -10.80
C LYS A 32 10.61 20.53 -10.09
N ASP A 33 10.48 20.94 -8.84
CA ASP A 33 11.56 21.58 -8.07
C ASP A 33 12.52 20.54 -7.46
N LYS A 34 11.96 19.49 -6.85
CA LYS A 34 12.73 18.39 -6.29
C LYS A 34 13.09 17.42 -7.41
N ARG A 35 14.33 16.94 -7.38
CA ARG A 35 14.83 15.94 -8.35
C ARG A 35 14.35 14.53 -7.98
N PHE A 36 13.03 14.32 -7.95
CA PHE A 36 12.49 12.96 -7.86
C PHE A 36 12.89 12.17 -9.11
N LYS A 37 13.42 10.97 -8.88
CA LYS A 37 13.76 10.01 -9.95
C LYS A 37 12.53 9.18 -10.32
N THR A 38 11.74 8.82 -9.32
CA THR A 38 10.56 7.98 -9.47
C THR A 38 9.47 8.37 -8.48
N ILE A 39 8.22 8.05 -8.81
CA ILE A 39 7.07 8.18 -7.92
C ILE A 39 6.30 6.87 -7.96
N ARG A 40 6.00 6.30 -6.79
CA ARG A 40 5.19 5.09 -6.64
C ARG A 40 3.75 5.48 -6.37
N VAL A 41 2.84 5.08 -7.26
CA VAL A 41 1.39 5.23 -7.06
C VAL A 41 0.86 3.88 -6.60
N SER A 42 0.33 3.84 -5.38
CA SER A 42 -0.02 2.60 -4.69
C SER A 42 -1.49 2.55 -4.27
N VAL A 43 -2.03 1.35 -4.19
CA VAL A 43 -3.38 1.05 -3.69
C VAL A 43 -3.35 -0.22 -2.86
N ALA A 44 -4.19 -0.31 -1.84
CA ALA A 44 -4.32 -1.53 -1.04
C ALA A 44 -5.29 -2.49 -1.72
N ASP A 45 -4.86 -3.74 -1.92
CA ASP A 45 -5.78 -4.81 -2.33
C ASP A 45 -6.66 -5.26 -1.14
N PRO A 46 -7.68 -6.12 -1.36
CA PRO A 46 -8.61 -6.53 -0.30
C PRO A 46 -7.94 -7.31 0.83
N GLN A 47 -6.72 -7.83 0.62
CA GLN A 47 -5.92 -8.53 1.61
C GLN A 47 -4.96 -7.59 2.36
N GLY A 48 -5.03 -6.28 2.09
CA GLY A 48 -4.20 -5.26 2.72
C GLY A 48 -2.79 -5.18 2.16
N LYS A 49 -2.47 -5.85 1.04
CA LYS A 49 -1.18 -5.72 0.38
C LYS A 49 -1.18 -4.50 -0.52
N LEU A 50 -0.11 -3.71 -0.46
CA LEU A 50 0.07 -2.59 -1.37
C LEU A 50 0.48 -3.07 -2.76
N ARG A 51 -0.29 -2.66 -3.75
CA ARG A 51 -0.04 -2.87 -5.19
C ARG A 51 0.22 -1.51 -5.81
N GLY A 52 1.03 -1.43 -6.86
CA GLY A 52 1.32 -0.12 -7.44
C GLY A 52 2.17 -0.16 -8.69
N LYS A 53 2.32 1.02 -9.29
CA LYS A 53 3.21 1.26 -10.43
C LYS A 53 4.26 2.30 -10.04
N THR A 54 5.49 2.10 -10.52
CA THR A 54 6.55 3.10 -10.39
C THR A 54 6.59 3.93 -11.67
N LEU A 55 6.38 5.23 -11.54
CA LEU A 55 6.29 6.18 -12.64
C LEU A 55 7.48 7.13 -12.65
N LEU A 56 7.85 7.59 -13.84
CA LEU A 56 8.73 8.74 -14.00
C LEU A 56 7.97 10.04 -13.71
N PRO A 57 8.65 11.12 -13.27
CA PRO A 57 8.03 12.40 -12.90
C PRO A 57 7.02 12.92 -13.91
N ARG A 58 7.38 12.94 -15.21
CA ARG A 58 6.48 13.42 -16.27
C ARG A 58 5.20 12.61 -16.38
N THR A 59 5.30 11.28 -16.29
CA THR A 59 4.14 10.40 -16.33
C THR A 59 3.27 10.58 -15.10
N PHE A 60 3.89 10.69 -13.92
CA PHE A 60 3.18 10.95 -12.68
C PHE A 60 2.36 12.26 -12.74
N LEU A 61 2.95 13.35 -13.24
CA LEU A 61 2.23 14.63 -13.38
C LEU A 61 0.95 14.51 -14.25
N SER A 62 0.96 13.67 -15.28
CA SER A 62 -0.24 13.41 -16.09
C SER A 62 -1.34 12.70 -15.27
N THR A 63 -0.97 11.86 -14.31
CA THR A 63 -1.95 11.13 -13.47
C THR A 63 -2.72 12.05 -12.54
N LEU A 64 -2.20 13.23 -12.21
CA LEU A 64 -2.91 14.24 -11.40
C LEU A 64 -4.09 14.89 -12.14
N THR A 65 -4.27 14.59 -13.42
CA THR A 65 -5.41 15.07 -14.23
C THR A 65 -6.19 13.89 -14.82
N ASN A 66 -5.46 12.90 -15.34
CA ASN A 66 -6.04 11.80 -16.11
C ASN A 66 -6.18 10.49 -15.31
N ALA A 67 -5.76 10.47 -14.04
CA ALA A 67 -5.61 9.24 -13.26
C ALA A 67 -4.67 8.23 -13.95
N LEU A 68 -4.69 6.97 -13.52
CA LEU A 68 -3.81 5.91 -14.00
C LEU A 68 -4.59 4.64 -14.29
N ASP A 69 -4.49 4.10 -15.49
CA ASP A 69 -5.02 2.77 -15.79
C ASP A 69 -4.33 1.73 -14.92
N PHE A 70 -5.09 0.83 -14.32
CA PHE A 70 -4.60 -0.16 -13.38
C PHE A 70 -5.39 -1.46 -13.52
N SER A 71 -4.70 -2.58 -13.71
CA SER A 71 -5.35 -3.89 -13.89
C SER A 71 -6.28 -4.19 -12.72
N SER A 72 -7.41 -4.86 -12.96
CA SER A 72 -8.25 -5.38 -11.87
C SER A 72 -7.79 -6.72 -11.31
N ALA A 73 -6.78 -7.36 -11.93
CA ALA A 73 -6.43 -8.75 -11.64
C ALA A 73 -6.12 -9.00 -10.16
N GLN A 74 -5.39 -8.10 -9.50
CA GLN A 74 -5.04 -8.22 -8.08
C GLN A 74 -6.25 -8.29 -7.14
N PHE A 75 -7.41 -7.78 -7.55
CA PHE A 75 -8.64 -7.84 -6.73
C PHE A 75 -9.32 -9.21 -6.76
N ASN A 76 -8.87 -10.11 -7.64
CA ASN A 76 -9.37 -11.48 -7.76
C ASN A 76 -8.43 -12.51 -7.14
N PHE A 77 -7.31 -12.07 -6.57
CA PHE A 77 -6.34 -12.97 -5.96
C PHE A 77 -6.66 -13.20 -4.48
N ASP A 78 -6.30 -14.38 -3.97
CA ASP A 78 -6.26 -14.63 -2.53
C ASP A 78 -4.92 -14.17 -1.92
N SER A 79 -4.76 -14.39 -0.61
CA SER A 79 -3.51 -14.06 0.10
C SER A 79 -2.29 -14.86 -0.38
N GLY A 80 -2.48 -15.97 -1.08
CA GLY A 80 -1.43 -16.77 -1.71
C GLY A 80 -1.12 -16.38 -3.16
N GLU A 81 -1.69 -15.26 -3.65
CA GLU A 81 -1.62 -14.82 -5.06
C GLU A 81 -2.29 -15.79 -6.05
N ASN A 82 -3.18 -16.69 -5.60
CA ASN A 82 -3.92 -17.57 -6.49
C ASN A 82 -5.21 -16.87 -6.96
N ILE A 83 -5.70 -17.21 -8.16
CA ILE A 83 -6.98 -16.71 -8.66
C ILE A 83 -8.11 -17.32 -7.81
N ALA A 84 -8.65 -16.52 -6.90
CA ALA A 84 -9.74 -16.90 -6.01
C ALA A 84 -11.10 -16.88 -6.73
N PHE A 85 -11.27 -15.92 -7.64
CA PHE A 85 -12.49 -15.70 -8.42
C PHE A 85 -12.15 -15.80 -9.90
N ASN A 86 -12.79 -16.70 -10.64
CA ASN A 86 -12.50 -16.89 -12.06
C ASN A 86 -13.12 -15.74 -12.89
N PRO A 87 -12.30 -14.81 -13.41
CA PRO A 87 -12.81 -13.63 -14.10
C PRO A 87 -13.40 -13.96 -15.49
N PHE A 88 -13.13 -15.16 -16.03
CA PHE A 88 -13.55 -15.58 -17.37
C PHE A 88 -14.94 -16.25 -17.37
N THR A 89 -15.69 -16.05 -16.28
CA THR A 89 -17.08 -16.45 -16.13
C THR A 89 -17.96 -15.22 -16.23
N LYS A 90 -19.23 -15.40 -16.62
CA LYS A 90 -20.20 -14.30 -16.65
C LYS A 90 -20.29 -13.65 -15.26
N GLY A 91 -20.22 -12.33 -15.21
CA GLY A 91 -20.16 -11.53 -13.98
C GLY A 91 -18.82 -11.56 -13.26
N GLY A 92 -17.75 -12.10 -13.87
CA GLY A 92 -16.40 -12.11 -13.30
C GLY A 92 -16.27 -12.89 -11.99
N SER A 93 -17.18 -13.84 -11.69
CA SER A 93 -17.35 -14.49 -10.38
C SER A 93 -17.66 -13.55 -9.21
N LEU A 94 -17.99 -12.29 -9.49
CA LEU A 94 -18.32 -11.25 -8.51
C LEU A 94 -19.73 -10.66 -8.73
N ASP A 95 -20.49 -11.22 -9.67
CA ASP A 95 -21.76 -10.66 -10.17
C ASP A 95 -21.62 -9.22 -10.70
N MET A 96 -20.45 -8.90 -11.26
CA MET A 96 -20.13 -7.58 -11.84
C MET A 96 -19.61 -7.78 -13.26
N ALA A 97 -20.39 -7.35 -14.26
CA ALA A 97 -20.00 -7.48 -15.67
C ALA A 97 -18.72 -6.68 -15.97
N GLU A 98 -18.52 -5.58 -15.26
CA GLU A 98 -17.36 -4.70 -15.29
C GLU A 98 -16.08 -5.35 -14.77
N MET A 99 -16.14 -6.59 -14.26
CA MET A 99 -14.99 -7.36 -13.78
C MET A 99 -14.69 -8.59 -14.64
N GLU A 100 -15.46 -8.83 -15.71
CA GLU A 100 -15.22 -9.94 -16.64
C GLU A 100 -13.89 -9.77 -17.39
N GLY A 101 -13.02 -10.79 -17.31
CA GLY A 101 -11.80 -10.86 -18.11
C GLY A 101 -10.62 -9.99 -17.64
N PHE A 102 -10.57 -9.62 -16.36
CA PHE A 102 -9.55 -8.72 -15.79
C PHE A 102 -9.43 -7.36 -16.50
N PRO A 103 -10.51 -6.58 -16.61
CA PRO A 103 -10.44 -5.28 -17.27
C PRO A 103 -9.57 -4.31 -16.48
N ASP A 104 -9.05 -3.30 -17.16
CA ASP A 104 -8.40 -2.19 -16.49
C ASP A 104 -9.44 -1.29 -15.79
N LEU A 105 -9.11 -0.91 -14.56
CA LEU A 105 -9.79 0.07 -13.74
C LEU A 105 -8.97 1.35 -13.71
N VAL A 106 -9.48 2.37 -13.02
CA VAL A 106 -8.84 3.67 -12.92
C VAL A 106 -8.37 3.91 -11.50
N LEU A 107 -7.06 3.97 -11.30
CA LEU A 107 -6.43 4.35 -10.03
C LEU A 107 -6.29 5.88 -9.98
N VAL A 108 -7.05 6.52 -9.09
CA VAL A 108 -7.01 7.97 -8.88
C VAL A 108 -6.11 8.25 -7.68
N PRO A 109 -4.96 8.93 -7.86
CA PRO A 109 -4.11 9.30 -6.73
C PRO A 109 -4.86 10.18 -5.73
N ASP A 110 -4.53 10.06 -4.45
CA ASP A 110 -5.02 10.90 -3.36
C ASP A 110 -3.89 11.88 -2.95
N PRO A 111 -3.93 13.15 -3.42
CA PRO A 111 -2.87 14.13 -3.21
C PRO A 111 -2.51 14.34 -1.74
N LEU A 112 -3.47 14.18 -0.83
CA LEU A 112 -3.24 14.40 0.61
C LEU A 112 -2.31 13.34 1.24
N THR A 113 -2.01 12.27 0.52
CA THR A 113 -1.16 11.17 1.01
C THR A 113 0.29 11.23 0.51
N PHE A 114 0.61 12.17 -0.38
CA PHE A 114 1.93 12.24 -1.02
C PHE A 114 3.04 12.54 -0.01
N HIS A 115 4.11 11.76 -0.05
CA HIS A 115 5.35 12.04 0.67
C HIS A 115 6.56 11.43 -0.05
N GLU A 116 7.75 11.89 0.32
CA GLU A 116 9.00 11.23 -0.10
C GLU A 116 9.28 10.04 0.81
N LEU A 117 9.70 8.90 0.25
CA LEU A 117 10.08 7.74 1.04
C LEU A 117 11.42 7.99 1.74
N PRO A 118 11.47 7.97 3.08
CA PRO A 118 12.66 8.44 3.77
C PRO A 118 13.85 7.48 3.64
N TRP A 119 13.60 6.17 3.41
CA TRP A 119 14.64 5.17 3.12
C TRP A 119 15.01 5.07 1.62
N SER A 120 14.38 5.87 0.74
CA SER A 120 14.65 5.85 -0.70
C SER A 120 14.69 7.28 -1.28
N PRO A 121 15.76 8.04 -1.02
CA PRO A 121 15.88 9.43 -1.45
C PRO A 121 15.66 9.61 -2.96
N GLY A 122 14.85 10.59 -3.32
CA GLY A 122 14.41 10.83 -4.69
C GLY A 122 13.27 9.93 -5.17
N THR A 123 12.63 9.17 -4.28
CA THR A 123 11.41 8.40 -4.58
C THR A 123 10.20 9.01 -3.86
N GLY A 124 9.25 9.54 -4.62
CA GLY A 124 7.93 9.91 -4.09
C GLY A 124 7.03 8.69 -3.93
N TRP A 125 6.06 8.77 -3.03
CA TRP A 125 5.04 7.75 -2.83
C TRP A 125 3.69 8.40 -2.54
N ILE A 126 2.62 7.82 -3.07
CA ILE A 126 1.25 8.33 -2.96
C ILE A 126 0.28 7.16 -3.01
N LEU A 127 -0.75 7.20 -2.16
CA LEU A 127 -1.89 6.29 -2.26
C LEU A 127 -2.90 6.78 -3.27
N GLY A 128 -3.69 5.88 -3.82
CA GLY A 128 -4.88 6.21 -4.58
C GLY A 128 -6.05 5.31 -4.21
N ASP A 129 -7.20 5.65 -4.78
CA ASP A 129 -8.43 4.89 -4.66
C ASP A 129 -8.84 4.38 -6.05
N MET A 130 -9.44 3.19 -6.10
CA MET A 130 -9.88 2.58 -7.36
C MET A 130 -11.28 3.01 -7.78
N TYR A 131 -11.42 3.30 -9.06
CA TYR A 131 -12.69 3.64 -9.71
C TYR A 131 -12.90 2.78 -10.97
N PHE A 132 -14.16 2.60 -11.33
CA PHE A 132 -14.52 2.14 -12.67
C PHE A 132 -14.38 3.29 -13.69
N ASN A 133 -14.42 2.94 -14.98
CA ASN A 133 -14.24 3.90 -16.08
C ASN A 133 -15.34 4.98 -16.17
N ASP A 134 -16.48 4.77 -15.50
CA ASP A 134 -17.56 5.74 -15.39
C ASP A 134 -17.43 6.67 -14.16
N GLY A 135 -16.33 6.53 -13.40
CA GLY A 135 -16.05 7.30 -12.19
C GLY A 135 -16.76 6.78 -10.94
N THR A 136 -17.44 5.63 -11.00
CA THR A 136 -18.02 5.01 -9.81
C THR A 136 -16.91 4.37 -8.94
N PRO A 137 -16.95 4.55 -7.60
CA PRO A 137 -15.99 3.92 -6.69
C PRO A 137 -16.01 2.39 -6.79
N ALA A 138 -14.85 1.76 -6.87
CA ALA A 138 -14.76 0.31 -6.90
C ALA A 138 -15.11 -0.27 -5.51
N PRO A 139 -16.08 -1.21 -5.40
CA PRO A 139 -16.64 -1.62 -4.11
C PRO A 139 -15.70 -2.50 -3.27
N PHE A 140 -14.63 -3.03 -3.86
CA PHE A 140 -13.60 -3.85 -3.21
C PHE A 140 -12.39 -3.03 -2.75
N ASP A 141 -12.34 -1.74 -3.07
CA ASP A 141 -11.28 -0.86 -2.57
C ASP A 141 -11.43 -0.66 -1.05
N ALA A 142 -10.41 -1.07 -0.30
CA ALA A 142 -10.43 -1.02 1.16
C ALA A 142 -10.51 0.42 1.70
N ARG A 143 -9.95 1.40 0.97
CA ARG A 143 -9.98 2.81 1.38
C ARG A 143 -11.35 3.43 1.16
N HIS A 144 -12.06 3.09 0.07
CA HIS A 144 -13.45 3.48 -0.10
C HIS A 144 -14.35 2.91 1.00
N LYS A 145 -14.18 1.63 1.36
CA LYS A 145 -14.92 1.03 2.48
C LYS A 145 -14.66 1.77 3.80
N LEU A 146 -13.40 2.07 4.12
CA LEU A 146 -13.05 2.81 5.33
C LEU A 146 -13.63 4.23 5.33
N LYS A 147 -13.47 4.99 4.23
CA LYS A 147 -14.02 6.35 4.08
C LYS A 147 -15.53 6.36 4.29
N LYS A 148 -16.25 5.36 3.75
CA LYS A 148 -17.70 5.21 3.95
C LYS A 148 -18.05 5.02 5.43
N VAL A 149 -17.42 4.07 6.12
CA VAL A 149 -17.71 3.81 7.54
C VAL A 149 -17.39 5.01 8.42
N VAL A 150 -16.28 5.70 8.16
CA VAL A 150 -15.91 6.94 8.87
C VAL A 150 -16.96 8.04 8.65
N ALA A 151 -17.47 8.19 7.43
CA ALA A 151 -18.52 9.16 7.13
C ALA A 151 -19.86 8.82 7.82
N GLU A 152 -20.22 7.52 7.87
CA GLU A 152 -21.40 7.05 8.59
C GLU A 152 -21.32 7.37 10.09
N LEU A 153 -20.18 7.10 10.73
CA LEU A 153 -19.93 7.46 12.13
C LEU A 153 -20.01 8.98 12.36
N ALA A 154 -19.42 9.77 11.46
CA ALA A 154 -19.47 11.23 11.55
C ALA A 154 -20.92 11.76 11.44
N SER A 155 -21.78 11.11 10.65
CA SER A 155 -23.20 11.48 10.54
C SER A 155 -23.98 11.26 11.85
N GLU A 156 -23.47 10.37 12.71
CA GLU A 156 -23.98 10.13 14.06
C GLU A 156 -23.24 10.96 15.13
N SER A 157 -22.46 11.96 14.72
CA SER A 157 -21.62 12.78 15.60
C SER A 157 -20.58 11.97 16.39
N MET A 158 -20.11 10.85 15.82
CA MET A 158 -19.03 10.04 16.37
C MET A 158 -17.74 10.23 15.58
N GLU A 159 -16.60 10.12 16.24
CA GLU A 159 -15.28 10.12 15.62
C GLU A 159 -14.65 8.74 15.74
N TYR A 160 -14.07 8.24 14.65
CA TYR A 160 -13.32 6.98 14.65
C TYR A 160 -11.87 7.23 15.05
N VAL A 161 -11.43 6.59 16.13
CA VAL A 161 -10.04 6.63 16.61
C VAL A 161 -9.49 5.21 16.68
N ALA A 162 -8.34 4.97 16.07
CA ALA A 162 -7.66 3.69 16.08
C ALA A 162 -6.19 3.83 16.52
N GLY A 163 -5.75 2.93 17.41
CA GLY A 163 -4.35 2.71 17.74
C GLY A 163 -3.93 1.33 17.24
N LEU A 164 -2.82 1.25 16.51
CA LEU A 164 -2.28 0.00 15.99
C LEU A 164 -1.02 -0.38 16.78
N GLU A 165 -0.98 -1.60 17.30
CA GLU A 165 0.22 -2.23 17.82
C GLU A 165 0.61 -3.36 16.87
N ILE A 166 1.73 -3.19 16.16
CA ILE A 166 2.21 -4.15 15.17
C ILE A 166 3.34 -4.95 15.79
N GLU A 167 3.11 -6.25 15.97
CA GLU A 167 4.13 -7.21 16.39
C GLU A 167 4.71 -7.93 15.17
N PHE A 168 6.03 -8.17 15.18
CA PHE A 168 6.71 -8.89 14.12
C PHE A 168 7.93 -9.65 14.64
N TYR A 169 8.41 -10.60 13.85
CA TYR A 169 9.67 -11.30 14.10
C TYR A 169 10.82 -10.61 13.38
N LEU A 170 11.92 -10.35 14.10
CA LEU A 170 13.15 -9.84 13.52
C LEU A 170 14.17 -10.97 13.37
N THR A 171 14.55 -11.26 12.14
CA THR A 171 15.53 -12.29 11.78
C THR A 171 16.59 -11.72 10.84
N ARG A 172 17.74 -12.39 10.76
CA ARG A 172 18.80 -12.08 9.78
C ARG A 172 18.70 -13.05 8.61
N ILE A 173 18.70 -12.52 7.39
CA ILE A 173 18.72 -13.33 6.16
C ILE A 173 20.12 -13.96 6.00
N VAL A 174 20.16 -15.29 5.86
CA VAL A 174 21.37 -16.07 5.60
C VAL A 174 21.45 -16.42 4.11
N ASP A 175 20.34 -16.88 3.53
CA ASP A 175 20.21 -17.17 2.11
C ASP A 175 18.86 -16.63 1.60
N PRO A 176 18.86 -15.67 0.67
CA PRO A 176 17.62 -15.06 0.18
C PRO A 176 16.84 -15.94 -0.79
N LYS A 177 17.37 -17.10 -1.24
CA LYS A 177 16.71 -18.01 -2.19
C LYS A 177 16.28 -17.32 -3.49
N LEU A 178 17.27 -16.79 -4.22
CA LEU A 178 17.06 -16.03 -5.46
C LEU A 178 17.46 -16.80 -6.73
N ALA A 179 17.73 -18.10 -6.64
CA ALA A 179 17.98 -18.89 -7.84
C ALA A 179 16.67 -19.04 -8.65
N PRO A 180 16.73 -19.22 -9.99
CA PRO A 180 15.52 -19.40 -10.80
C PRO A 180 14.58 -20.49 -10.29
N GLU A 181 15.13 -21.60 -9.77
CA GLU A 181 14.39 -22.71 -9.18
C GLU A 181 13.69 -22.38 -7.84
N ASP A 182 14.13 -21.33 -7.15
CA ASP A 182 13.52 -20.86 -5.90
C ASP A 182 12.35 -19.90 -6.16
N SER A 183 12.12 -19.51 -7.43
CA SER A 183 11.10 -18.55 -7.80
C SER A 183 9.69 -19.13 -7.77
N GLY A 184 8.74 -18.32 -7.30
CA GLY A 184 7.32 -18.63 -7.34
C GLY A 184 6.66 -18.27 -8.68
N THR A 185 5.38 -18.63 -8.81
CA THR A 185 4.51 -18.21 -9.91
C THR A 185 3.18 -17.71 -9.33
N LEU A 186 2.25 -17.25 -10.18
CA LEU A 186 0.92 -16.88 -9.72
C LEU A 186 0.26 -18.07 -9.00
N GLY A 187 -0.12 -17.86 -7.74
CA GLY A 187 -0.71 -18.89 -6.86
C GLY A 187 0.27 -19.93 -6.30
N SER A 188 1.57 -19.83 -6.59
CA SER A 188 2.62 -20.72 -6.04
C SER A 188 3.73 -19.87 -5.41
N PRO A 189 3.82 -19.80 -4.07
CA PRO A 189 4.81 -18.94 -3.41
C PRO A 189 6.25 -19.40 -3.72
N PRO A 190 7.23 -18.47 -3.71
CA PRO A 190 8.64 -18.80 -3.84
C PRO A 190 9.15 -19.60 -2.64
N ALA A 191 10.34 -20.19 -2.76
CA ALA A 191 11.03 -20.76 -1.63
C ALA A 191 11.29 -19.67 -0.56
N PRO A 192 11.00 -19.93 0.72
CA PRO A 192 11.22 -18.93 1.77
C PRO A 192 12.72 -18.72 1.98
N PRO A 193 13.16 -17.49 2.33
CA PRO A 193 14.55 -17.25 2.67
C PRO A 193 14.96 -18.08 3.90
N VAL A 194 16.21 -18.53 3.92
CA VAL A 194 16.81 -19.12 5.13
C VAL A 194 17.23 -17.99 6.04
N VAL A 195 16.78 -18.05 7.29
CA VAL A 195 16.99 -16.99 8.28
C VAL A 195 17.53 -17.55 9.59
N GLU A 196 18.22 -16.69 10.34
CA GLU A 196 18.65 -16.96 11.72
C GLU A 196 18.07 -15.91 12.69
N THR A 197 17.97 -16.26 13.97
CA THR A 197 17.46 -15.36 15.02
C THR A 197 18.51 -14.30 15.38
N ILE A 198 18.10 -13.05 15.60
CA ILE A 198 19.03 -11.99 16.04
C ILE A 198 19.35 -12.09 17.53
N GLY A 199 18.40 -12.59 18.33
CA GLY A 199 18.57 -12.83 19.77
C GLY A 199 18.37 -14.30 20.14
N LYS A 200 18.59 -14.63 21.42
CA LYS A 200 18.45 -15.99 21.95
C LYS A 200 17.00 -16.42 22.20
N GLY A 201 16.04 -15.51 22.06
CA GLY A 201 14.61 -15.81 22.20
C GLY A 201 14.21 -16.29 23.60
N TYR A 202 14.88 -15.79 24.64
CA TYR A 202 14.68 -16.19 26.04
C TYR A 202 14.44 -14.96 26.90
N ALA A 203 13.54 -15.02 27.89
CA ALA A 203 13.16 -13.92 28.78
C ALA A 203 12.47 -12.70 28.11
N TYR A 204 11.14 -12.70 28.19
CA TYR A 204 10.26 -11.64 27.72
C TYR A 204 10.63 -10.27 28.32
N GLN A 205 10.74 -9.23 27.47
CA GLN A 205 11.11 -7.87 27.89
C GLN A 205 12.38 -7.76 28.75
N SER A 206 13.36 -8.65 28.52
CA SER A 206 14.64 -8.63 29.22
C SER A 206 15.50 -7.45 28.75
N GLU A 207 15.73 -6.46 29.61
CA GLU A 207 16.59 -5.30 29.33
C GLU A 207 18.00 -5.71 28.89
N VAL A 208 18.57 -6.73 29.53
CA VAL A 208 19.89 -7.31 29.19
C VAL A 208 20.01 -7.81 27.74
N GLN A 209 18.89 -8.04 27.06
CA GLN A 209 18.87 -8.48 25.65
C GLN A 209 18.45 -7.39 24.68
N MET A 210 18.10 -6.18 25.16
CA MET A 210 17.63 -5.09 24.31
C MET A 210 18.75 -4.54 23.42
N ASP A 211 19.98 -4.43 23.94
CA ASP A 211 21.17 -3.99 23.18
C ASP A 211 21.36 -4.75 21.85
N GLY A 212 20.91 -6.02 21.78
CA GLY A 212 21.03 -6.85 20.58
C GLY A 212 20.18 -6.39 19.39
N ILE A 213 19.22 -5.48 19.59
CA ILE A 213 18.37 -4.92 18.54
C ILE A 213 18.39 -3.38 18.49
N ASP A 214 19.27 -2.73 19.25
CA ASP A 214 19.32 -1.27 19.35
C ASP A 214 19.52 -0.58 18.01
N ASP A 215 20.41 -1.09 17.15
CA ASP A 215 20.63 -0.54 15.80
C ASP A 215 19.33 -0.56 14.96
N PHE A 216 18.55 -1.63 15.09
CA PHE A 216 17.27 -1.75 14.41
C PHE A 216 16.25 -0.76 14.97
N LEU A 217 16.14 -0.66 16.30
CA LEU A 217 15.24 0.29 16.95
C LEU A 217 15.62 1.75 16.63
N GLY A 218 16.91 2.06 16.61
CA GLY A 218 17.43 3.36 16.18
C GLY A 218 17.03 3.70 14.74
N THR A 219 17.18 2.74 13.83
CA THR A 219 16.74 2.90 12.43
C THR A 219 15.23 3.16 12.33
N VAL A 220 14.40 2.41 13.08
CA VAL A 220 12.96 2.63 13.11
C VAL A 220 12.64 4.01 13.68
N ALA A 221 13.32 4.42 14.75
CA ALA A 221 13.14 5.73 15.36
C ALA A 221 13.47 6.88 14.40
N ASP A 222 14.57 6.78 13.64
CA ASP A 222 14.97 7.78 12.65
C ASP A 222 13.88 8.00 11.58
N TYR A 223 13.19 6.94 11.17
CA TYR A 223 12.16 7.01 10.13
C TYR A 223 10.75 7.30 10.65
N THR A 224 10.46 7.00 11.91
CA THR A 224 9.13 7.20 12.49
C THR A 224 9.02 8.50 13.29
N VAL A 225 10.06 8.88 14.04
CA VAL A 225 10.01 10.02 14.97
C VAL A 225 10.52 11.31 14.34
N SER A 226 11.61 11.27 13.55
CA SER A 226 12.23 12.48 13.00
C SER A 226 11.68 12.94 11.64
N GLY A 227 10.89 12.13 10.94
CA GLY A 227 10.50 12.40 9.55
C GLY A 227 9.03 12.18 9.19
N SER A 228 8.17 11.77 10.12
CA SER A 228 6.80 11.34 9.80
C SER A 228 5.72 12.08 10.59
N THR A 229 4.50 12.07 10.07
CA THR A 229 3.28 12.51 10.77
C THR A 229 2.80 11.51 11.83
N CYS A 230 3.46 10.34 11.96
CA CYS A 230 3.12 9.30 12.92
C CYS A 230 3.65 9.66 14.32
N ARG A 231 2.78 9.61 15.33
CA ARG A 231 3.15 9.75 16.74
C ARG A 231 3.27 8.35 17.35
N CYS A 232 4.49 7.82 17.45
CA CYS A 232 4.73 6.50 18.03
C CYS A 232 4.56 6.50 19.56
N ALA A 233 3.90 5.46 20.08
CA ALA A 233 3.84 5.09 21.50
C ALA A 233 5.07 4.18 21.85
N PRO A 234 5.31 3.79 23.12
CA PRO A 234 6.54 3.08 23.50
C PRO A 234 6.63 1.67 22.89
N TRP A 235 7.83 1.31 22.44
CA TRP A 235 8.14 -0.01 21.85
C TRP A 235 8.24 -1.11 22.92
N ARG A 236 7.86 -2.35 22.56
CA ARG A 236 7.99 -3.54 23.42
C ARG A 236 8.62 -4.69 22.65
N THR A 237 9.44 -5.50 23.33
CA THR A 237 10.02 -6.72 22.76
C THR A 237 9.26 -7.95 23.26
N ASN A 238 8.91 -8.86 22.34
CA ASN A 238 8.27 -10.13 22.67
C ASN A 238 9.26 -11.29 22.49
N SER A 239 9.28 -12.22 23.46
CA SER A 239 10.08 -13.45 23.38
C SER A 239 9.22 -14.61 22.87
N VAL A 240 9.05 -14.70 21.55
CA VAL A 240 8.51 -15.90 20.91
C VAL A 240 9.55 -16.37 19.88
N PRO A 241 10.04 -17.62 19.93
CA PRO A 241 10.89 -18.14 18.87
C PRO A 241 10.08 -18.27 17.56
N ALA A 242 10.67 -17.92 16.42
CA ALA A 242 10.11 -18.31 15.13
C ALA A 242 10.14 -19.85 15.05
N SER A 243 8.97 -20.50 15.17
CA SER A 243 8.89 -21.95 15.17
C SER A 243 9.31 -22.50 13.80
N SER A 244 10.41 -23.24 13.73
CA SER A 244 10.70 -24.10 12.58
C SER A 244 9.76 -25.32 12.65
N SER A 245 8.78 -25.38 11.76
CA SER A 245 8.03 -26.63 11.52
C SER A 245 9.00 -27.66 10.93
N SER A 246 9.50 -28.56 11.77
CA SER A 246 10.19 -29.76 11.31
C SER A 246 9.13 -30.73 10.80
N PRO A 247 9.24 -31.29 9.58
CA PRO A 247 8.37 -32.38 9.18
C PRO A 247 8.71 -33.58 10.07
N SER A 248 7.73 -34.06 10.84
CA SER A 248 7.84 -35.34 11.52
C SER A 248 8.10 -36.44 10.50
N THR A 249 9.19 -37.18 10.69
CA THR A 249 9.54 -38.42 9.99
C THR A 249 8.44 -39.47 10.06
#